data_AF-A0A8T4ZEU4-F1
#
_entry.id   AF-A0A8T4ZEU4-F1
#
_cell.length_a   1.000
_cell.length_b   1.000
_cell.length_c   1.000
_cell.angle_alpha   90.00
_cell.angle_beta   90.00
_cell.angle_gamma   90.00
#
_symmetry.space_group_name_H-M   'P 1'
#
loop_
_entity.id
_entity.type
_entity.pdbx_description
1 polymer ?
#
loop_
_entity_poly.entity_id
_entity_poly.type
_entity_poly.pdbx_seq_one_letter_code
_entity_poly.pdbx_strand_id
1 'polypeptide(L)'
;MSEDLKVSKEGLLKALETLRSIPATSFPAAEIREVDARIQMANNILIQNEKKIWLRSKDGREILNEIRSTVDKLLSEITKLQKSPERELWGGFKQTLEKLENLLMKIEEESRRRSMVVT
;
A
#
# COMPACT_ATOMS: atom_id res chain seq x y z
N MET A 1 -14.30 -11.73 5.87
CA MET A 1 -13.18 -10.80 5.63
C MET A 1 -13.60 -9.89 4.49
N SER A 2 -13.49 -8.56 4.61
CA SER A 2 -13.87 -7.67 3.48
C SER A 2 -13.00 -8.02 2.27
N GLU A 3 -13.62 -8.32 1.13
CA GLU A 3 -12.94 -8.75 -0.09
C GLU A 3 -11.87 -7.75 -0.52
N ASP A 4 -12.14 -6.45 -0.36
CA ASP A 4 -11.23 -5.36 -0.68
C ASP A 4 -9.91 -5.39 0.10
N LEU A 5 -9.95 -5.79 1.37
CA LEU A 5 -8.75 -5.90 2.20
C LEU A 5 -7.89 -7.10 1.77
N LYS A 6 -8.52 -8.20 1.35
CA LYS A 6 -7.81 -9.37 0.82
C LYS A 6 -7.09 -8.99 -0.49
N VAL A 7 -7.84 -8.39 -1.42
CA VAL A 7 -7.33 -7.94 -2.71
C VAL A 7 -6.18 -6.95 -2.54
N SER A 8 -6.31 -5.99 -1.62
CA SER A 8 -5.26 -5.00 -1.33
C SER A 8 -3.97 -5.65 -0.81
N LYS A 9 -4.07 -6.64 0.09
CA LYS A 9 -2.89 -7.38 0.59
C LYS A 9 -2.22 -8.19 -0.53
N GLU A 10 -3.01 -8.93 -1.31
CA GLU A 10 -2.50 -9.69 -2.45
C GLU A 10 -1.84 -8.76 -3.47
N GLY A 11 -2.38 -7.56 -3.66
CA GLY A 11 -1.79 -6.57 -4.55
C GLY A 11 -0.46 -6.01 -4.05
N LEU A 12 -0.31 -5.75 -2.75
CA LEU A 12 0.97 -5.31 -2.17
C LEU A 12 2.05 -6.40 -2.24
N LEU A 13 1.67 -7.67 -2.04
CA LEU A 13 2.59 -8.80 -2.20
C LEU A 13 3.08 -8.90 -3.65
N LYS A 14 2.16 -8.83 -4.63
CA LYS A 14 2.53 -8.79 -6.04
C LYS A 14 3.39 -7.59 -6.40
N ALA A 15 3.16 -6.44 -5.78
CA ALA A 15 4.00 -5.26 -5.97
C ALA A 15 5.43 -5.51 -5.45
N LEU A 16 5.60 -6.14 -4.28
CA LEU A 16 6.92 -6.54 -3.78
C LEU A 16 7.63 -7.52 -4.72
N GLU A 17 6.93 -8.53 -5.21
CA GLU A 17 7.49 -9.50 -6.17
C GLU A 17 7.93 -8.82 -7.47
N THR A 18 7.11 -7.88 -7.96
CA THR A 18 7.42 -7.11 -9.17
C THR A 18 8.61 -6.19 -8.95
N LEU A 19 8.68 -5.50 -7.81
CA LEU A 19 9.80 -4.63 -7.42
C LEU A 19 11.13 -5.40 -7.44
N ARG A 20 11.13 -6.60 -6.84
CA ARG A 20 12.31 -7.47 -6.76
C ARG A 20 12.73 -8.05 -8.10
N SER A 21 11.83 -8.03 -9.07
CA SER A 21 12.07 -8.46 -10.44
C SER A 21 12.59 -7.33 -11.34
N ILE A 22 12.64 -6.08 -10.86
CA ILE A 22 13.24 -4.96 -11.60
C ILE A 22 14.76 -5.15 -11.65
N PRO A 23 15.42 -4.98 -12.81
CA PRO A 23 16.87 -5.12 -12.93
C PRO A 23 17.60 -4.20 -11.94
N ALA A 24 18.55 -4.74 -11.19
CA ALA A 24 19.30 -4.00 -10.15
C ALA A 24 20.11 -2.80 -10.69
N THR A 25 20.31 -2.72 -12.00
CA THR A 25 20.98 -1.61 -12.70
C THR A 25 20.04 -0.42 -12.99
N SER A 26 18.74 -0.60 -12.81
CA SER A 26 17.71 0.38 -13.18
C SER A 26 17.60 1.55 -12.19
N PHE A 27 17.73 1.25 -10.89
CA PHE A 27 17.61 2.22 -9.82
C PHE A 27 18.67 1.94 -8.74
N PRO A 28 19.09 2.95 -7.96
CA PRO A 28 20.01 2.73 -6.85
C PRO A 28 19.44 1.71 -5.85
N ALA A 29 20.26 0.75 -5.42
CA ALA A 29 19.85 -0.30 -4.49
C ALA A 29 19.25 0.24 -3.17
N ALA A 30 19.71 1.42 -2.72
CA ALA A 30 19.15 2.10 -1.56
C ALA A 30 17.67 2.51 -1.78
N GLU A 31 17.34 3.02 -2.97
CA GLU A 31 15.96 3.42 -3.30
C GLU A 31 15.03 2.21 -3.41
N ILE A 32 15.51 1.11 -4.00
CA ILE A 32 14.73 -0.14 -4.09
C ILE A 32 14.46 -0.70 -2.69
N ARG A 33 15.47 -0.69 -1.80
CA ARG A 33 15.32 -1.16 -0.41
C ARG A 33 14.37 -0.28 0.40
N GLU A 34 14.44 1.04 0.23
CA GLU A 34 13.51 1.98 0.86
C GLU A 34 12.06 1.68 0.45
N VAL A 35 11.81 1.51 -0.84
CA VAL A 35 10.49 1.16 -1.36
C VAL A 35 10.02 -0.20 -0.87
N ASP A 36 10.88 -1.23 -0.88
CA ASP A 36 10.55 -2.57 -0.37
C ASP A 36 10.10 -2.48 1.10
N ALA A 37 10.85 -1.75 1.94
CA ALA A 37 10.50 -1.54 3.34
C ALA A 37 9.15 -0.82 3.50
N ARG A 38 8.90 0.23 2.71
CA ARG A 38 7.64 0.98 2.74
C ARG A 38 6.43 0.14 2.34
N ILE A 39 6.54 -0.69 1.30
CA ILE A 39 5.45 -1.60 0.91
C ILE A 39 5.23 -2.68 1.98
N GLN A 40 6.30 -3.21 2.59
CA GLN A 40 6.17 -4.14 3.72
C GLN A 40 5.46 -3.51 4.92
N MET A 41 5.81 -2.26 5.27
CA MET A 41 5.12 -1.50 6.32
C MET A 41 3.64 -1.32 5.99
N ALA A 42 3.32 -0.96 4.75
CA ALA A 42 1.94 -0.80 4.30
C ALA A 42 1.12 -2.11 4.46
N ASN A 43 1.71 -3.25 4.08
CA ASN A 43 1.08 -4.55 4.25
C ASN A 43 0.88 -4.91 5.73
N ASN A 44 1.86 -4.59 6.60
CA ASN A 44 1.76 -4.82 8.04
C ASN A 44 0.63 -4.01 8.68
N ILE A 45 0.43 -2.75 8.29
CA ILE A 45 -0.67 -1.91 8.80
C ILE A 45 -2.02 -2.55 8.45
N LEU A 46 -2.19 -3.04 7.21
CA LEU A 46 -3.42 -3.74 6.81
C LEU A 46 -3.67 -5.00 7.64
N ILE A 47 -2.63 -5.80 7.90
CA ILE A 47 -2.73 -7.01 8.71
C ILE A 47 -3.13 -6.67 10.14
N GLN A 48 -2.50 -5.68 10.76
CA GLN A 48 -2.79 -5.27 12.14
C GLN A 48 -4.22 -4.73 12.31
N ASN A 49 -4.76 -4.09 11.28
CA ASN A 49 -6.08 -3.48 11.33
C ASN A 49 -7.21 -4.39 10.81
N GLU A 50 -6.93 -5.55 10.20
CA GLU A 50 -7.94 -6.37 9.52
C GLU A 50 -9.11 -6.85 10.41
N LYS A 51 -8.87 -6.97 11.72
CA LYS A 51 -9.87 -7.42 12.70
C LYS A 51 -10.70 -6.28 13.28
N LYS A 52 -10.40 -5.03 12.96
CA LYS A 52 -11.10 -3.86 13.50
C LYS A 52 -12.52 -3.79 12.95
N ILE A 53 -13.51 -3.83 13.84
CA ILE A 53 -14.93 -3.90 13.47
C ILE A 53 -15.37 -2.66 12.69
N TRP A 54 -14.82 -1.48 13.02
CA TRP A 54 -15.18 -0.22 12.36
C TRP A 54 -14.84 -0.20 10.87
N LEU A 55 -13.88 -1.01 10.39
CA LEU A 55 -13.60 -1.16 8.96
C LEU A 55 -14.79 -1.75 8.17
N ARG A 56 -15.78 -2.33 8.86
CA ARG A 56 -17.03 -2.82 8.25
C ARG A 56 -18.10 -1.74 8.11
N SER A 57 -17.91 -0.58 8.76
CA SER A 57 -18.78 0.60 8.64
C SER A 57 -18.69 1.23 7.25
N LYS A 58 -19.57 2.18 6.95
CA LYS A 58 -19.57 2.89 5.67
C LYS A 58 -18.22 3.61 5.44
N ASP A 59 -17.79 4.42 6.39
CA ASP A 59 -16.51 5.15 6.32
C ASP A 59 -15.32 4.19 6.18
N GLY A 60 -15.35 3.08 6.92
CA GLY A 60 -14.32 2.04 6.83
C GLY A 60 -14.23 1.41 5.44
N ARG A 61 -15.37 1.14 4.79
CA ARG A 61 -15.41 0.60 3.42
C ARG A 61 -14.96 1.62 2.38
N GLU A 62 -15.30 2.90 2.56
CA GLU A 62 -14.85 3.97 1.66
C GLU A 62 -13.31 4.06 1.66
N ILE A 63 -12.70 4.07 2.85
CA ILE A 63 -11.23 4.05 2.97
C ILE A 63 -10.63 2.78 2.37
N LEU A 64 -11.21 1.60 2.62
CA LEU A 64 -10.73 0.34 2.03
C LEU A 64 -10.82 0.32 0.51
N ASN A 65 -11.87 0.91 -0.08
CA ASN A 65 -12.01 1.07 -1.52
C ASN A 65 -10.95 2.01 -2.09
N GLU A 66 -10.68 3.13 -1.42
CA GLU A 66 -9.59 4.05 -1.81
C GLU A 66 -8.22 3.37 -1.74
N ILE A 67 -7.97 2.57 -0.70
CA ILE A 67 -6.76 1.76 -0.56
C ILE A 67 -6.66 0.79 -1.72
N ARG A 68 -7.71 0.01 -1.99
CA ARG A 68 -7.72 -0.95 -3.10
C ARG A 68 -7.40 -0.27 -4.43
N SER A 69 -8.08 0.83 -4.74
CA SER A 69 -7.83 1.59 -5.98
C SER A 69 -6.40 2.11 -6.05
N THR A 70 -5.83 2.54 -4.91
CA THR A 70 -4.45 3.00 -4.85
C THR A 70 -3.46 1.85 -5.02
N VAL A 71 -3.73 0.67 -4.46
CA VAL A 71 -2.93 -0.55 -4.65
C VAL A 71 -2.98 -1.02 -6.10
N ASP A 72 -4.15 -1.03 -6.74
CA ASP A 72 -4.29 -1.37 -8.16
C ASP A 72 -3.47 -0.40 -9.04
N LYS A 73 -3.49 0.90 -8.72
CA LYS A 73 -2.66 1.89 -9.40
C LYS A 73 -1.16 1.64 -9.16
N LEU A 74 -0.76 1.38 -7.92
CA LEU A 74 0.62 1.08 -7.55
C LEU A 74 1.16 -0.14 -8.30
N LEU A 75 0.34 -1.19 -8.40
CA LEU A 75 0.64 -2.38 -9.20
C LEU A 75 0.80 -2.06 -10.69
N SER A 76 -0.08 -1.22 -11.24
CA SER A 76 0.02 -0.81 -12.64
C SER A 76 1.32 -0.05 -12.91
N GLU A 77 1.69 0.89 -12.04
CA GLU A 77 2.90 1.69 -12.17
C GLU A 77 4.16 0.86 -12.02
N ILE A 78 4.20 -0.07 -11.06
CA ILE A 78 5.37 -0.93 -10.90
C ILE A 78 5.53 -1.96 -12.03
N THR A 79 4.41 -2.44 -12.59
CA THR A 79 4.44 -3.28 -13.79
C THR A 79 4.97 -2.51 -15.01
N LYS A 80 4.63 -1.22 -15.13
CA LYS A 80 5.21 -0.35 -16.18
C LYS A 80 6.71 -0.16 -15.94
N LEU A 81 7.12 0.09 -14.70
CA LEU A 81 8.53 0.22 -14.31
C LEU A 81 9.36 -1.02 -14.59
N GLN A 82 8.79 -2.20 -14.39
CA GLN A 82 9.46 -3.46 -14.73
C GLN A 82 9.73 -3.58 -16.24
N LYS A 83 8.81 -3.08 -17.08
CA LYS A 83 8.96 -3.11 -18.54
C LYS A 83 9.84 -1.97 -19.07
N SER A 84 9.73 -0.80 -18.46
CA SER A 84 10.42 0.43 -18.83
C SER A 84 10.87 1.16 -17.56
N PRO A 85 12.13 0.97 -17.12
CA PRO A 85 12.64 1.56 -15.89
C PRO A 85 12.97 3.06 -16.07
N GLU A 86 11.94 3.86 -16.28
CA GLU A 86 12.08 5.32 -16.46
C GLU A 86 12.01 6.05 -15.13
N ARG A 87 12.90 7.03 -14.93
CA ARG A 87 12.95 7.87 -13.72
C ARG A 87 11.64 8.62 -13.44
N GLU A 88 10.92 9.03 -14.48
CA GLU A 88 9.63 9.71 -14.35
C GLU A 88 8.56 8.77 -13.78
N LEU A 89 8.48 7.54 -14.30
CA LEU A 89 7.59 6.49 -13.79
C LEU A 89 7.91 6.14 -12.33
N TRP A 90 9.19 6.20 -11.95
CA TRP A 90 9.64 5.95 -10.58
C TRP A 90 9.14 7.02 -9.61
N GLY A 91 9.17 8.29 -10.04
CA GLY A 91 8.58 9.40 -9.30
C GLY A 91 7.07 9.24 -9.12
N GLY A 92 6.34 8.91 -10.18
CA GLY A 92 4.90 8.64 -10.13
C GLY A 92 4.54 7.48 -9.19
N PHE A 93 5.29 6.40 -9.28
CA PHE A 93 5.17 5.25 -8.38
C PHE A 93 5.40 5.62 -6.90
N LYS A 94 6.44 6.41 -6.59
CA LYS A 94 6.68 6.88 -5.22
C LYS A 94 5.54 7.77 -4.70
N GLN A 95 4.96 8.62 -5.55
CA GLN A 95 3.80 9.43 -5.16
C GLN A 95 2.56 8.57 -4.88
N THR A 96 2.31 7.53 -5.68
CA THR A 96 1.22 6.59 -5.41
C THR A 96 1.45 5.80 -4.13
N LEU A 97 2.70 5.42 -3.83
CA LEU A 97 3.07 4.80 -2.56
C LEU A 97 2.84 5.74 -1.36
N GLU A 98 3.23 7.00 -1.47
CA GLU A 98 2.97 8.01 -0.44
C GLU A 98 1.47 8.23 -0.21
N LYS A 99 0.67 8.25 -1.29
CA LYS A 99 -0.79 8.30 -1.18
C LYS A 99 -1.35 7.09 -0.41
N LEU A 100 -0.84 5.89 -0.67
CA LEU A 100 -1.24 4.68 0.06
C LEU A 100 -0.88 4.80 1.55
N GLU A 101 0.33 5.24 1.87
CA GLU A 101 0.76 5.42 3.26
C GLU A 101 -0.11 6.42 4.01
N ASN A 102 -0.51 7.53 3.37
CA ASN A 102 -1.43 8.50 3.95
C ASN A 102 -2.82 7.89 4.25
N LEU A 103 -3.33 7.03 3.36
CA LEU A 103 -4.60 6.32 3.60
C LEU A 103 -4.47 5.32 4.75
N LEU A 104 -3.33 4.65 4.88
CA LEU A 104 -3.06 3.71 5.96
C LEU A 104 -2.88 4.41 7.31
N MET A 105 -2.25 5.59 7.32
CA MET A 105 -2.13 6.44 8.50
C MET A 105 -3.51 6.85 9.02
N LYS A 106 -4.45 7.21 8.13
CA LYS A 106 -5.85 7.47 8.50
C LYS A 106 -6.51 6.27 9.19
N ILE A 107 -6.24 5.04 8.73
CA ILE A 107 -6.72 3.83 9.40
C ILE A 107 -6.14 3.72 10.80
N GLU A 108 -4.84 3.94 10.98
CA GLU A 108 -4.19 3.86 12.29
C GLU A 108 -4.68 4.93 13.26
N GLU A 109 -4.87 6.16 12.80
CA GLU A 109 -5.43 7.27 13.59
C GLU A 109 -6.86 6.97 14.04
N GLU A 110 -7.71 6.51 13.12
CA GLU A 110 -9.10 6.20 13.44
C GLU A 110 -9.21 4.96 14.34
N SER A 111 -8.36 3.96 14.12
CA SER A 111 -8.22 2.81 15.03
C SER A 111 -7.77 3.23 16.42
N ARG A 112 -6.82 4.17 16.55
CA ARG A 112 -6.38 4.70 17.84
C ARG A 112 -7.48 5.49 18.54
N ARG A 113 -8.13 6.41 17.82
CA ARG A 113 -9.25 7.22 18.34
C ARG A 113 -10.34 6.33 18.92
N ARG A 114 -10.75 5.29 18.19
CA ARG A 114 -11.83 4.39 18.62
C ARG A 114 -11.41 3.42 19.72
N SER A 115 -10.12 3.10 19.84
CA SER A 115 -9.59 2.34 20.99
C SER A 115 -9.47 3.21 22.26
N MET A 116 -9.28 4.52 22.13
CA MET A 116 -9.17 5.45 23.26
C MET A 116 -10.54 5.87 23.85
N VAL A 117 -11.64 5.73 23.10
CA VAL A 117 -13.00 6.01 23.59
C VAL A 117 -13.54 4.93 24.56
N VAL A 118 -12.76 3.90 24.86
CA VAL A 118 -13.12 2.78 25.75
C VAL A 118 -12.50 2.92 27.16
N THR A 119 -12.02 4.11 27.54
CA THR A 119 -11.61 4.47 28.91
C THR A 119 -12.51 5.55 29.45
#